data_AF-A0A496T7N0-F1
#
_entry.id   AF-A0A496T7N0-F1
#
_cell.length_a   1.000
_cell.length_b   1.000
_cell.length_c   1.000
_cell.angle_alpha   90.00
_cell.angle_beta   90.00
_cell.angle_gamma   90.00
#
_symmetry.space_group_name_H-M   'P 1'
#
loop_
_entity.id
_entity.type
_entity.pdbx_description
1 polymer ?
#
loop_
_entity_poly.entity_id
_entity_poly.type
_entity_poly.pdbx_seq_one_letter_code
_entity_poly.pdbx_strand_id
1 'polypeptide(L)'
;ANSEAEAKETFEKFNLITQKFLQRSLKLAGFLLFDEKVRQSTKTQTPYVLSNSNSPFGKNLQQIADKIFTASSTASDLWEERIN
;
A
#
# COMPACT_ATOMS: atom_id res chain seq x y z
N ALA A 1 2.66 -7.92 -7.53
CA ALA A 1 1.62 -8.41 -8.45
C ALA A 1 2.08 -8.16 -9.88
N ASN A 2 1.69 -8.99 -10.83
CA ASN A 2 2.00 -8.81 -12.26
C ASN A 2 0.98 -7.90 -12.95
N SER A 3 -0.19 -7.68 -12.35
CA SER A 3 -1.17 -6.69 -12.79
C SER A 3 -1.98 -6.13 -11.63
N GLU A 4 -2.65 -5.00 -11.86
CA GLU A 4 -3.63 -4.46 -10.94
C GLU A 4 -4.81 -5.41 -10.72
N ALA A 5 -5.27 -6.08 -11.79
CA ALA A 5 -6.39 -7.02 -11.72
C ALA A 5 -6.07 -8.19 -10.78
N GLU A 6 -4.89 -8.79 -10.91
CA GLU A 6 -4.41 -9.86 -10.03
C GLU A 6 -4.34 -9.40 -8.56
N ALA A 7 -3.85 -8.18 -8.32
CA ALA A 7 -3.76 -7.63 -6.98
C ALA A 7 -5.14 -7.43 -6.33
N LYS A 8 -6.10 -6.88 -7.09
CA LYS A 8 -7.49 -6.69 -6.65
C LYS A 8 -8.16 -8.02 -6.35
N GLU A 9 -8.06 -8.99 -7.26
CA GLU A 9 -8.64 -10.33 -7.07
C GLU A 9 -8.06 -11.02 -5.82
N THR A 10 -6.75 -10.89 -5.61
CA THR A 10 -6.08 -11.43 -4.42
C THR A 10 -6.64 -10.80 -3.14
N PHE A 11 -6.77 -9.47 -3.10
CA PHE A 11 -7.35 -8.78 -1.95
C PHE A 11 -8.80 -9.22 -1.68
N GLU A 12 -9.63 -9.33 -2.71
CA GLU A 12 -11.03 -9.73 -2.54
C GLU A 12 -11.17 -11.14 -1.93
N LYS A 13 -10.28 -12.07 -2.30
CA LYS A 13 -10.24 -13.41 -1.68
C LYS A 13 -9.93 -13.32 -0.18
N PHE A 14 -8.95 -12.50 0.21
CA PHE A 14 -8.65 -12.28 1.64
C PHE A 14 -9.79 -11.58 2.37
N ASN A 15 -10.38 -10.55 1.77
CA ASN A 15 -11.48 -9.79 2.35
C ASN A 15 -12.72 -10.68 2.56
N LEU A 16 -13.05 -11.55 1.61
CA LEU A 16 -14.16 -12.50 1.72
C LEU A 16 -13.97 -13.48 2.88
N ILE A 17 -12.77 -14.05 3.02
CA ILE A 17 -12.45 -15.01 4.10
C ILE A 17 -12.53 -14.33 5.46
N THR A 18 -11.93 -13.14 5.59
CA THR A 18 -11.95 -12.38 6.85
C THR A 18 -13.36 -11.93 7.24
N GLN A 19 -14.19 -11.54 6.28
CA GLN A 19 -15.60 -11.25 6.54
C GLN A 19 -16.35 -12.49 7.02
N LYS A 20 -16.16 -13.63 6.35
CA LYS A 20 -16.87 -14.88 6.66
C LYS A 20 -16.51 -15.44 8.03
N PHE A 21 -15.23 -15.47 8.38
CA PHE A 21 -14.75 -16.18 9.57
C PHE A 21 -14.43 -15.28 10.76
N LEU A 22 -14.06 -14.02 10.51
CA LEU A 22 -13.68 -13.07 11.56
C LEU A 22 -14.69 -11.95 11.75
N GLN A 23 -15.71 -11.85 10.89
CA GLN A 23 -16.68 -10.75 10.88
C GLN A 23 -15.98 -9.37 10.78
N ARG A 24 -14.88 -9.32 10.03
CA ARG A 24 -14.10 -8.10 9.79
C ARG A 24 -13.94 -7.85 8.31
N SER A 25 -14.13 -6.60 7.90
CA SER A 25 -13.82 -6.13 6.54
C SER A 25 -12.43 -5.51 6.51
N LEU A 26 -11.64 -5.86 5.50
CA LEU A 26 -10.32 -5.29 5.29
C LEU A 26 -10.42 -4.02 4.44
N LYS A 27 -9.42 -3.14 4.57
CA LYS A 27 -9.23 -1.97 3.70
C LYS A 27 -7.97 -2.17 2.88
N LEU A 28 -8.08 -2.06 1.56
CA LEU A 28 -6.93 -2.16 0.66
C LEU A 28 -6.12 -0.85 0.68
N ALA A 29 -4.88 -0.91 1.18
CA ALA A 29 -3.95 0.22 1.10
C ALA A 29 -3.51 0.48 -0.36
N GLY A 30 -3.18 -0.60 -1.09
CA GLY A 30 -2.79 -0.56 -2.49
C GLY A 30 -2.09 -1.84 -2.89
N PHE A 31 -1.35 -1.80 -4.00
CA PHE A 31 -0.58 -2.93 -4.52
C PHE A 31 0.74 -2.46 -5.08
N LEU A 32 1.73 -3.34 -5.19
CA LEU A 32 3.01 -3.06 -5.82
C LEU A 32 3.18 -3.96 -7.04
N LEU A 33 3.37 -3.36 -8.21
CA LEU A 33 3.69 -4.11 -9.42
C LEU A 33 5.10 -4.69 -9.37
N PHE A 34 5.28 -5.89 -9.90
CA PHE A 34 6.58 -6.54 -9.95
C PHE A 34 7.57 -5.69 -10.76
N ASP A 35 8.76 -5.48 -10.21
CA ASP A 35 9.86 -4.82 -10.90
C ASP A 35 11.19 -5.46 -10.49
N GLU A 36 11.91 -5.98 -11.48
CA GLU A 36 13.22 -6.62 -11.34
C GLU A 36 14.27 -5.72 -10.69
N LYS A 37 14.13 -4.40 -10.85
CA LYS A 37 15.04 -3.42 -10.26
C LYS A 37 14.91 -3.32 -8.75
N VAL A 38 13.81 -3.79 -8.15
CA VAL A 38 13.69 -3.92 -6.69
C VAL A 38 14.78 -4.86 -6.17
N ARG A 39 14.97 -6.01 -6.82
CA ARG A 39 16.05 -6.93 -6.47
C ARG A 39 17.42 -6.27 -6.62
N GLN A 40 17.63 -5.50 -7.68
CA GLN A 40 18.91 -4.80 -7.89
C GLN A 40 19.15 -3.76 -6.80
N SER A 41 18.14 -2.97 -6.44
CA SER A 41 18.23 -1.96 -5.37
C SER A 41 18.61 -2.57 -4.02
N THR A 42 18.12 -3.78 -3.73
CA THR A 42 18.53 -4.54 -2.53
C THR A 42 19.99 -4.94 -2.60
N LYS A 43 20.46 -5.44 -3.75
CA LYS A 43 21.87 -5.85 -3.94
C LYS A 43 22.84 -4.68 -3.84
N THR A 44 22.48 -3.52 -4.39
CA THR A 44 23.32 -2.31 -4.36
C THR A 44 23.12 -1.49 -3.08
N GLN A 45 22.30 -1.97 -2.13
CA GLN A 45 21.99 -1.28 -0.87
C GLN A 45 21.56 0.18 -1.08
N THR A 46 20.86 0.45 -2.19
CA THR A 46 20.36 1.79 -2.51
C THR A 46 18.84 1.71 -2.49
N PRO A 47 18.15 2.48 -1.63
CA PRO A 47 16.69 2.46 -1.59
C PRO A 47 16.08 2.66 -2.99
N TYR A 48 15.14 1.78 -3.34
CA TYR A 48 14.54 1.75 -4.67
C TYR A 48 14.00 3.12 -5.12
N VAL A 49 13.32 3.82 -4.22
CA VAL A 49 12.69 5.13 -4.48
C VAL A 49 13.69 6.22 -4.85
N LEU A 50 14.96 6.13 -4.41
CA LEU A 50 15.98 7.11 -4.75
C LEU A 50 16.46 6.97 -6.20
N SER A 51 16.37 5.77 -6.77
CA SER A 51 16.90 5.45 -8.10
C SER A 51 15.81 5.22 -9.15
N ASN A 52 14.58 4.90 -8.75
CA ASN A 52 13.51 4.42 -9.64
C ASN A 52 12.11 4.98 -9.26
N SER A 53 12.03 6.21 -8.76
CA SER A 53 10.76 6.82 -8.31
C SER A 53 9.64 6.84 -9.37
N ASN A 54 9.99 6.98 -10.65
CA ASN A 54 9.02 7.09 -11.76
C ASN A 54 8.54 5.74 -12.31
N SER A 55 9.05 4.61 -11.81
CA SER A 55 8.59 3.29 -12.26
C SER A 55 7.15 3.00 -11.81
N PRO A 56 6.47 1.99 -12.40
CA PRO A 56 5.16 1.57 -11.91
C PRO A 56 5.18 1.19 -10.42
N PHE A 57 6.20 0.46 -9.97
CA PHE A 57 6.40 0.14 -8.55
C PHE A 57 6.55 1.42 -7.70
N GLY A 58 7.40 2.36 -8.13
CA GLY A 58 7.67 3.61 -7.43
C GLY A 58 6.42 4.47 -7.28
N LYS A 59 5.65 4.61 -8.36
CA LYS A 59 4.36 5.32 -8.36
C LYS A 59 3.34 4.65 -7.45
N ASN A 60 3.23 3.32 -7.51
CA ASN A 60 2.35 2.58 -6.62
C ASN A 60 2.73 2.73 -5.13
N LEU A 61 4.03 2.68 -4.83
CA LEU A 61 4.53 2.88 -3.47
C LEU A 61 4.22 4.28 -2.96
N GLN A 62 4.40 5.31 -3.79
CA GLN A 62 4.04 6.68 -3.45
C GLN A 62 2.53 6.79 -3.14
N GLN A 63 1.68 6.23 -3.99
CA GLN A 63 0.22 6.22 -3.77
C GLN A 63 -0.17 5.53 -2.45
N ILE A 64 0.52 4.45 -2.08
CA ILE A 64 0.30 3.78 -0.79
C ILE A 64 0.71 4.69 0.36
N ALA A 65 1.88 5.33 0.26
CA ALA A 65 2.37 6.26 1.26
C ALA A 65 1.39 7.42 1.45
N ASP A 66 0.96 8.06 0.36
CA ASP A 66 0.01 9.19 0.40
C ASP A 66 -1.29 8.82 1.11
N LYS A 67 -1.83 7.62 0.83
CA LYS A 67 -3.03 7.11 1.52
C LYS A 67 -2.83 6.91 3.02
N ILE A 68 -1.67 6.37 3.42
CA ILE A 68 -1.36 6.13 4.83
C ILE A 68 -1.21 7.46 5.58
N PHE A 69 -0.46 8.42 5.01
CA PHE A 69 -0.25 9.72 5.64
C PHE A 69 -1.53 10.55 5.70
N THR A 70 -2.36 10.54 4.66
CA THR A 70 -3.66 11.22 4.66
C THR A 70 -4.64 10.61 5.68
N ALA A 71 -4.63 9.29 5.83
CA ALA A 71 -5.44 8.62 6.85
C ALA A 71 -4.94 8.94 8.27
N SER A 72 -3.62 9.08 8.45
CA SER A 72 -3.01 9.42 9.74
C SER A 72 -3.27 10.85 10.16
N SER A 73 -3.20 11.83 9.25
CA SER A 73 -3.47 13.24 9.57
C SER A 73 -4.92 13.40 10.05
N THR A 74 -5.86 12.84 9.30
CA THR A 74 -7.29 12.86 9.65
C THR A 74 -7.56 12.28 11.05
N ALA A 75 -6.86 11.22 11.44
CA ALA A 75 -7.02 10.64 12.76
C ALA A 75 -6.50 11.59 13.86
N SER A 76 -5.30 12.17 13.69
CA SER A 76 -4.71 13.13 14.63
C SER A 76 -5.62 14.35 14.83
N ASP A 77 -6.12 14.90 13.73
CA ASP A 77 -6.99 16.08 13.74
C ASP A 77 -8.30 15.82 14.52
N LEU A 78 -8.89 14.62 14.37
CA LEU A 78 -10.08 14.22 15.12
C LEU A 78 -9.83 13.97 16.62
N TRP A 79 -8.62 13.56 17.00
CA TRP A 79 -8.27 13.42 18.41
C TRP A 79 -8.12 14.78 19.08
N GLU A 80 -7.51 15.76 18.40
CA GLU A 80 -7.34 17.13 18.90
C GLU A 80 -8.68 17.89 19.04
N GLU A 81 -9.62 17.69 18.12
CA GLU A 81 -10.97 18.27 18.22
C GLU A 81 -11.80 17.71 19.40
N ARG A 82 -11.53 16.47 19.84
CA ARG A 82 -12.27 15.81 20.93
C ARG A 82 -11.77 16.15 22.34
N ILE A 83 -10.56 16.71 22.46
CA ILE A 83 -9.93 17.08 23.74
C ILE A 83 -9.95 18.58 24.00
N ASN A 84 -10.38 19.39 23.03
CA ASN A 84 -10.78 20.79 23.19
C ASN A 84 -12.29 20.94 23.35
#